data_AF-A0AAV0MUK7-F1
#
_entry.id   AF-A0AAV0MUK7-F1
#
_cell.length_a   1.000
_cell.length_b   1.000
_cell.length_c   1.000
_cell.angle_alpha   90.00
_cell.angle_beta   90.00
_cell.angle_gamma   90.00
#
_symmetry.space_group_name_H-M   'P 1'
#
loop_
_entity.id
_entity.type
_entity.pdbx_description
1 polymer ?
#
loop_
_entity_poly.entity_id
_entity_poly.type
_entity_poly.pdbx_seq_one_letter_code
_entity_poly.pdbx_strand_id
1 'polypeptide(L)'
;MYTRCGVVQEARLVFEKMVERNVISWNSMLSGYTQNGQVLSACSHAGLVNEGRQCFDEMQKLSVAPEAKHYACVVDMLGRAGKLQEALDLIKQMPFPPNDAVWGALLLACKIHGNKELGQIAADKLFELQPGHTGYYVLMSNIYAASQRWGEVGNLRQYMKNKGMKKPAAFSVIEFGEEIHGFHTADREHPYWEEVYREVEILAVKLKMAGHVPDLSCTLHDMEEEDKELALNLHSEKLAVAFGIMRTESGMTIYLTKNLRVCNDCHSALKFLSHIFDREIVVRDGNRFHHFKGGVCSCNDYW
;
A
#
# COMPACT_ATOMS: atom_id res chain seq x y z
N MET A 1 -3.13 -26.92 -0.31
CA MET A 1 -1.77 -26.52 -0.75
C MET A 1 -1.86 -25.34 -1.72
N TYR A 2 -2.61 -25.43 -2.82
CA TYR A 2 -2.86 -24.32 -3.77
C TYR A 2 -3.50 -23.06 -3.17
N THR A 3 -4.43 -23.21 -2.22
CA THR A 3 -5.12 -22.08 -1.56
C THR A 3 -4.21 -21.25 -0.65
N ARG A 4 -3.16 -21.86 -0.07
CA ARG A 4 -2.18 -21.15 0.78
C ARG A 4 -1.16 -20.33 -0.02
N CYS A 5 -1.10 -20.50 -1.34
CA CYS A 5 -0.11 -19.85 -2.21
C CYS A 5 -0.72 -18.76 -3.12
N GLY A 6 -1.98 -18.34 -2.87
CA GLY A 6 -2.63 -17.32 -3.69
C GLY A 6 -3.08 -17.79 -5.08
N VAL A 7 -2.98 -19.10 -5.38
CA VAL A 7 -3.29 -19.65 -6.72
C VAL A 7 -4.68 -20.31 -6.73
N VAL A 8 -5.69 -19.49 -6.49
CA VAL A 8 -7.09 -19.93 -6.37
C VAL A 8 -7.65 -20.38 -7.72
N GLN A 9 -7.18 -19.80 -8.81
CA GLN A 9 -7.57 -20.19 -10.17
C GLN A 9 -7.15 -21.62 -10.49
N GLU A 10 -5.95 -22.05 -10.09
CA GLU A 10 -5.52 -23.45 -10.25
C GLU A 10 -6.31 -24.39 -9.33
N ALA A 11 -6.57 -23.99 -8.08
CA ALA A 11 -7.41 -24.76 -7.17
C ALA A 11 -8.83 -24.97 -7.73
N ARG A 12 -9.40 -23.94 -8.36
CA ARG A 12 -10.70 -23.97 -9.02
C ARG A 12 -10.69 -24.86 -10.27
N LEU A 13 -9.70 -24.71 -11.15
CA LEU A 13 -9.56 -25.55 -12.35
C LEU A 13 -9.43 -27.03 -12.00
N VAL A 14 -8.72 -27.36 -10.92
CA VAL A 14 -8.61 -28.73 -10.42
C VAL A 14 -9.94 -29.21 -9.87
N PHE A 15 -10.64 -28.42 -9.06
CA PHE A 15 -11.96 -28.76 -8.50
C PHE A 15 -13.06 -28.96 -9.58
N GLU A 16 -13.06 -28.12 -10.61
CA GLU A 16 -13.99 -28.23 -11.74
C GLU A 16 -13.74 -29.50 -12.55
N LYS A 17 -12.48 -29.91 -12.70
CA LYS A 17 -12.06 -31.15 -13.39
C LYS A 17 -12.24 -32.43 -12.57
N MET A 18 -12.67 -32.37 -11.31
CA MET A 18 -12.91 -33.56 -10.49
C MET A 18 -14.19 -34.28 -10.95
N VAL A 19 -14.07 -35.58 -11.23
CA VAL A 19 -15.18 -36.45 -11.65
C VAL A 19 -16.15 -36.72 -10.50
N GLU A 20 -15.63 -36.88 -9.27
CA GLU A 20 -16.43 -36.99 -8.05
C GLU A 20 -15.96 -35.98 -7.01
N ARG A 21 -16.91 -35.18 -6.50
CA ARG A 21 -16.66 -34.15 -5.48
C ARG A 21 -17.20 -34.65 -4.15
N ASN A 22 -16.30 -34.94 -3.21
CA ASN A 22 -16.65 -35.38 -1.87
C ASN A 22 -16.60 -34.23 -0.87
N VAL A 23 -17.09 -34.47 0.35
CA VAL A 23 -17.15 -33.48 1.44
C VAL A 23 -15.78 -32.84 1.72
N ILE A 24 -14.68 -33.57 1.54
CA ILE A 24 -13.32 -33.05 1.73
C ILE A 24 -12.93 -32.06 0.62
N SER A 25 -13.27 -32.35 -0.64
CA SER A 25 -13.04 -31.43 -1.77
C SER A 25 -13.86 -30.14 -1.63
N TRP A 26 -15.11 -30.25 -1.18
CA TRP A 26 -15.97 -29.11 -0.85
C TRP A 26 -15.43 -28.32 0.34
N ASN A 27 -14.99 -28.99 1.41
CA ASN A 27 -14.38 -28.33 2.57
C ASN A 27 -13.03 -27.67 2.24
N SER A 28 -12.30 -28.19 1.26
CA SER A 28 -11.03 -27.60 0.79
C SER A 28 -11.26 -26.35 -0.07
N MET A 29 -12.28 -26.37 -0.94
CA MET A 29 -12.74 -25.17 -1.66
C MET A 29 -13.34 -24.16 -0.71
N LEU A 30 -14.23 -24.59 0.20
CA LEU A 30 -14.75 -23.75 1.28
C LEU A 30 -13.63 -23.24 2.17
N SER A 31 -12.53 -23.96 2.39
CA SER A 31 -11.38 -23.44 3.15
C SER A 31 -10.65 -22.33 2.38
N GLY A 32 -10.42 -22.50 1.07
CA GLY A 32 -9.91 -21.45 0.19
C GLY A 32 -10.86 -20.25 0.04
N TYR A 33 -12.17 -20.50 0.11
CA TYR A 33 -13.20 -19.47 0.12
C TYR A 33 -13.48 -18.90 1.54
N THR A 34 -13.16 -19.59 2.63
CA THR A 34 -13.11 -18.96 3.97
C THR A 34 -11.88 -18.06 4.08
N GLN A 35 -10.86 -18.34 3.26
CA GLN A 35 -9.82 -17.41 2.86
C GLN A 35 -10.26 -16.46 1.73
N ASN A 36 -11.56 -16.26 1.46
CA ASN A 36 -12.05 -15.33 0.42
C ASN A 36 -11.52 -13.92 0.58
N GLY A 37 -11.28 -13.47 1.81
CA GLY A 37 -10.57 -12.21 2.04
C GLY A 37 -9.20 -12.17 1.35
N GLN A 38 -8.45 -13.29 1.33
CA GLN A 38 -7.16 -13.41 0.66
C GLN A 38 -7.31 -13.48 -0.87
N VAL A 39 -8.33 -14.19 -1.37
CA VAL A 39 -8.62 -14.26 -2.82
C VAL A 39 -9.04 -12.91 -3.36
N LEU A 40 -10.01 -12.26 -2.71
CA LEU A 40 -10.51 -10.94 -3.08
C LEU A 40 -9.41 -9.87 -2.91
N SER A 41 -8.59 -9.98 -1.87
CA SER A 41 -7.41 -9.12 -1.71
C SER A 41 -6.42 -9.33 -2.85
N ALA A 42 -6.12 -10.57 -3.23
CA ALA A 42 -5.26 -10.87 -4.38
C ALA A 42 -5.83 -10.32 -5.69
N CYS A 43 -7.14 -10.52 -5.95
CA CYS A 43 -7.81 -9.96 -7.12
C CYS A 43 -7.78 -8.42 -7.12
N SER A 44 -8.04 -7.79 -5.97
CA SER A 44 -7.89 -6.35 -5.82
C SER A 44 -6.49 -5.93 -6.22
N HIS A 45 -5.47 -6.53 -5.62
CA HIS A 45 -4.09 -6.17 -5.85
C HIS A 45 -3.51 -6.52 -7.23
N ALA A 46 -4.13 -7.45 -7.95
CA ALA A 46 -3.75 -7.82 -9.31
C ALA A 46 -4.58 -7.09 -10.37
N GLY A 47 -5.52 -6.23 -9.97
CA GLY A 47 -6.43 -5.55 -10.90
C GLY A 47 -7.44 -6.48 -11.59
N LEU A 48 -7.65 -7.69 -11.06
CA LEU A 48 -8.53 -8.73 -11.63
C LEU A 48 -9.99 -8.49 -11.18
N VAL A 49 -10.57 -7.40 -11.68
CA VAL A 49 -11.90 -6.92 -11.25
C VAL A 49 -13.01 -7.92 -11.56
N ASN A 50 -12.97 -8.54 -12.74
CA ASN A 50 -14.03 -9.46 -13.18
C ASN A 50 -13.99 -10.76 -12.36
N GLU A 51 -12.81 -11.30 -12.13
CA GLU A 51 -12.57 -12.51 -11.36
C GLU A 51 -12.95 -12.28 -9.89
N GLY A 52 -12.56 -11.14 -9.31
CA GLY A 52 -12.95 -10.80 -7.94
C GLY A 52 -14.47 -10.65 -7.77
N ARG A 53 -15.16 -10.06 -8.76
CA ARG A 53 -16.64 -9.98 -8.77
C ARG A 53 -17.27 -11.37 -8.85
N GLN A 54 -16.80 -12.22 -9.76
CA GLN A 54 -17.29 -13.59 -9.90
C GLN A 54 -17.11 -14.38 -8.59
N CYS A 55 -15.95 -14.25 -7.93
CA CYS A 55 -15.70 -14.91 -6.65
C CYS A 55 -16.67 -14.41 -5.56
N PHE A 56 -16.93 -13.10 -5.51
CA PHE A 56 -17.86 -12.52 -4.55
C PHE A 56 -19.32 -12.99 -4.79
N ASP A 57 -19.76 -13.03 -6.05
CA ASP A 57 -21.09 -13.50 -6.42
C ASP A 57 -21.26 -15.02 -6.14
N GLU A 58 -20.23 -15.82 -6.42
CA GLU A 58 -20.22 -17.26 -6.14
C GLU A 58 -20.30 -17.53 -4.64
N MET A 59 -19.57 -16.75 -3.82
CA MET A 59 -19.64 -16.84 -2.36
C MET A 59 -21.10 -16.71 -1.86
N GLN A 60 -21.82 -15.71 -2.38
CA GLN A 60 -23.22 -15.48 -2.03
C GLN A 60 -24.14 -16.62 -2.54
N LYS A 61 -23.93 -17.10 -3.78
CA LYS A 61 -24.69 -18.23 -4.35
C LYS A 61 -24.52 -19.54 -3.57
N LEU A 62 -23.33 -19.77 -3.02
CA LEU A 62 -23.02 -20.92 -2.16
C LEU A 62 -23.50 -20.73 -0.71
N SER A 63 -24.34 -19.72 -0.44
CA SER A 63 -24.86 -19.39 0.88
C SER A 63 -23.78 -19.09 1.94
N VAL A 64 -22.60 -18.65 1.49
CA VAL A 64 -21.55 -18.16 2.39
C VAL A 64 -21.76 -16.66 2.58
N ALA A 65 -22.12 -16.24 3.79
CA ALA A 65 -22.43 -14.84 4.07
C ALA A 65 -21.16 -13.95 4.01
N PRO A 66 -21.11 -12.90 3.17
CA PRO A 66 -19.96 -12.01 3.12
C PRO A 66 -19.82 -11.16 4.38
N GLU A 67 -18.70 -11.30 5.07
CA GLU A 67 -18.27 -10.40 6.16
C GLU A 67 -17.73 -9.04 5.66
N ALA A 68 -17.60 -8.06 6.56
CA ALA A 68 -17.08 -6.72 6.27
C ALA A 68 -15.72 -6.73 5.53
N LYS A 69 -14.83 -7.67 5.86
CA LYS A 69 -13.52 -7.81 5.20
C LYS A 69 -13.63 -8.15 3.71
N HIS A 70 -14.66 -8.91 3.31
CA HIS A 70 -14.90 -9.24 1.90
C HIS A 70 -15.40 -8.01 1.14
N TYR A 71 -16.34 -7.27 1.72
CA TYR A 71 -16.79 -5.99 1.16
C TYR A 71 -15.65 -4.99 1.04
N ALA A 72 -14.78 -4.88 2.04
CA ALA A 72 -13.62 -3.98 1.98
C ALA A 72 -12.69 -4.32 0.81
N CYS A 73 -12.44 -5.62 0.54
CA CYS A 73 -11.64 -6.05 -0.60
C CYS A 73 -12.30 -5.70 -1.95
N VAL A 74 -13.62 -5.90 -2.07
CA VAL A 74 -14.34 -5.56 -3.32
C VAL A 74 -14.41 -4.05 -3.53
N VAL A 75 -14.63 -3.27 -2.47
CA VAL A 75 -14.59 -1.80 -2.51
C VAL A 75 -13.20 -1.29 -2.91
N ASP A 76 -12.13 -1.85 -2.35
CA ASP A 76 -10.74 -1.52 -2.73
C ASP A 76 -10.50 -1.85 -4.21
N MET A 77 -10.92 -3.03 -4.67
CA MET A 77 -10.79 -3.46 -6.07
C MET A 77 -11.53 -2.54 -7.04
N LEU A 78 -12.80 -2.24 -6.77
CA LEU A 78 -13.60 -1.33 -7.59
C LEU A 78 -13.04 0.09 -7.57
N GLY A 79 -12.62 0.53 -6.38
CA GLY A 79 -12.04 1.84 -6.17
C GLY A 79 -10.76 2.03 -6.98
N ARG A 80 -9.83 1.08 -6.93
CA ARG A 80 -8.60 1.11 -7.72
C ARG A 80 -8.87 1.10 -9.22
N ALA A 81 -9.90 0.38 -9.67
CA ALA A 81 -10.36 0.37 -11.05
C ALA A 81 -11.09 1.66 -11.50
N GLY A 82 -11.21 2.67 -10.64
CA GLY A 82 -11.89 3.94 -10.95
C GLY A 82 -13.42 3.88 -10.85
N LYS A 83 -13.97 2.75 -10.44
CA LYS A 83 -15.41 2.50 -10.33
C LYS A 83 -15.95 2.98 -8.98
N LEU A 84 -15.66 4.23 -8.63
CA LEU A 84 -15.95 4.79 -7.30
C LEU A 84 -17.44 4.78 -6.96
N GLN A 85 -18.31 5.05 -7.94
CA GLN A 85 -19.75 5.04 -7.71
C GLN A 85 -20.26 3.62 -7.44
N GLU A 86 -19.80 2.63 -8.22
CA GLU A 86 -20.13 1.21 -7.98
C GLU A 86 -19.64 0.76 -6.60
N ALA A 87 -18.45 1.23 -6.18
CA ALA A 87 -17.92 0.96 -4.85
C ALA A 87 -18.80 1.56 -3.74
N LEU A 88 -19.24 2.81 -3.88
CA LEU A 88 -20.17 3.44 -2.92
C LEU A 88 -21.52 2.73 -2.88
N ASP A 89 -22.06 2.34 -4.04
CA ASP A 89 -23.35 1.65 -4.12
C ASP A 89 -23.28 0.27 -3.46
N LEU A 90 -22.14 -0.44 -3.59
CA LEU A 90 -21.89 -1.68 -2.85
C LEU A 90 -21.88 -1.45 -1.33
N ILE A 91 -21.26 -0.37 -0.84
CA ILE A 91 -21.26 -0.02 0.59
C ILE A 91 -22.69 0.21 1.10
N LYS A 92 -23.53 0.90 0.32
CA LYS A 92 -24.95 1.15 0.67
C LYS A 92 -25.79 -0.13 0.71
N GLN A 93 -25.42 -1.15 -0.07
CA GLN A 93 -26.11 -2.44 -0.15
C GLN A 93 -25.66 -3.43 0.93
N MET A 94 -24.70 -3.07 1.78
CA MET A 94 -24.23 -3.95 2.85
C MET A 94 -25.38 -4.29 3.82
N PRO A 95 -25.54 -5.57 4.23
CA PRO A 95 -26.61 -5.98 5.13
C PRO A 95 -26.35 -5.62 6.61
N PHE A 96 -25.21 -4.98 6.90
CA PHE A 96 -24.79 -4.52 8.22
C PHE A 96 -23.98 -3.22 8.09
N PRO A 97 -23.82 -2.44 9.18
CA PRO A 97 -23.08 -1.19 9.15
C PRO A 97 -21.64 -1.37 8.62
N PRO A 98 -21.19 -0.56 7.64
CA PRO A 98 -19.82 -0.62 7.15
C PRO A 98 -18.83 -0.16 8.22
N ASN A 99 -17.71 -0.88 8.34
CA ASN A 99 -16.65 -0.54 9.28
C ASN A 99 -15.59 0.39 8.64
N ASP A 100 -14.57 0.72 9.42
CA ASP A 100 -13.49 1.59 9.02
C ASP A 100 -12.65 1.02 7.87
N ALA A 101 -12.47 -0.30 7.78
CA ALA A 101 -11.78 -0.93 6.65
C ALA A 101 -12.48 -0.66 5.31
N VAL A 102 -13.82 -0.74 5.28
CA VAL A 102 -14.62 -0.50 4.07
C VAL A 102 -14.55 0.97 3.63
N TRP A 103 -14.77 1.91 4.57
CA TRP A 103 -14.69 3.33 4.25
C TRP A 103 -13.26 3.78 3.94
N GLY A 104 -12.26 3.17 4.59
CA GLY A 104 -10.83 3.40 4.34
C GLY A 104 -10.44 3.02 2.91
N ALA A 105 -10.96 1.89 2.41
CA ALA A 105 -10.76 1.47 1.02
C ALA A 105 -11.34 2.50 0.02
N LEU A 106 -12.56 3.00 0.26
CA LEU A 106 -13.16 4.04 -0.59
C LEU A 106 -12.37 5.35 -0.54
N LEU A 107 -11.96 5.80 0.66
CA LEU A 107 -11.19 7.03 0.83
C LEU A 107 -9.84 6.94 0.09
N LEU A 108 -9.16 5.80 0.16
CA LEU A 108 -7.93 5.56 -0.56
C LEU A 108 -8.16 5.63 -2.08
N ALA A 109 -9.22 5.01 -2.58
CA ALA A 109 -9.58 5.09 -3.99
C ALA A 109 -9.88 6.53 -4.44
N CYS A 110 -10.55 7.32 -3.59
CA CYS A 110 -10.80 8.73 -3.85
C CYS A 110 -9.50 9.54 -3.95
N LYS A 111 -8.48 9.20 -3.15
CA LYS A 111 -7.13 9.77 -3.29
C LYS A 111 -6.49 9.45 -4.64
N ILE A 112 -6.58 8.19 -5.08
CA ILE A 112 -6.00 7.75 -6.36
C ILE A 112 -6.63 8.51 -7.53
N HIS A 113 -7.96 8.66 -7.52
CA HIS A 113 -8.73 9.22 -8.63
C HIS A 113 -9.06 10.71 -8.47
N GLY A 114 -8.56 11.36 -7.42
CA GLY A 114 -8.80 12.79 -7.15
C GLY A 114 -10.27 13.16 -6.88
N ASN A 115 -11.11 12.20 -6.48
CA ASN A 115 -12.53 12.44 -6.24
C ASN A 115 -12.77 12.99 -4.82
N LYS A 116 -12.75 14.31 -4.69
CA LYS A 116 -12.87 15.00 -3.39
C LYS A 116 -14.26 14.86 -2.77
N GLU A 117 -15.33 14.81 -3.56
CA GLU A 117 -16.71 14.72 -3.06
C GLU A 117 -16.95 13.39 -2.36
N LEU A 118 -16.60 12.27 -3.02
CA LEU A 118 -16.69 10.94 -2.40
C LEU A 118 -15.66 10.76 -1.30
N GLY A 119 -14.47 11.36 -1.45
CA GLY A 119 -13.44 11.38 -0.41
C GLY A 119 -13.97 11.99 0.89
N GLN A 120 -14.68 13.11 0.82
CA GLN A 120 -15.26 13.75 2.00
C GLN A 120 -16.31 12.87 2.68
N ILE A 121 -17.20 12.22 1.91
CA ILE A 121 -18.21 11.31 2.45
C ILE A 121 -17.54 10.15 3.22
N ALA A 122 -16.51 9.54 2.62
CA ALA A 122 -15.78 8.45 3.25
C ALA A 122 -15.04 8.92 4.51
N ALA A 123 -14.40 10.09 4.46
CA ALA A 123 -13.67 10.68 5.58
C ALA A 123 -14.60 10.99 6.77
N ASP A 124 -15.77 11.58 6.54
CA ASP A 124 -16.72 11.89 7.61
C ASP A 124 -17.16 10.63 8.36
N LYS A 125 -17.45 9.55 7.61
CA LYS A 125 -17.77 8.25 8.21
C LYS A 125 -16.60 7.67 9.00
N LEU A 126 -15.37 7.83 8.51
CA LEU A 126 -14.17 7.38 9.24
C LEU A 126 -13.90 8.21 10.50
N PHE A 127 -14.18 9.51 10.49
CA PHE A 127 -14.01 10.37 11.66
C PHE A 127 -15.04 10.04 12.75
N GLU A 128 -16.25 9.63 12.36
CA GLU A 128 -17.25 9.09 13.30
C GLU A 128 -16.81 7.73 13.88
N LEU A 129 -16.33 6.80 13.04
CA LEU A 129 -15.98 5.44 13.44
C LEU A 129 -14.67 5.35 14.23
N GLN A 130 -13.67 6.14 13.85
CA GLN A 130 -12.31 6.10 14.39
C GLN A 130 -11.74 7.52 14.60
N PRO A 131 -12.27 8.32 15.54
CA PRO A 131 -11.88 9.73 15.73
C PRO A 131 -10.40 9.94 16.09
N GLY A 132 -9.74 8.91 16.64
CA GLY A 132 -8.33 8.96 17.03
C GLY A 132 -7.35 8.50 15.93
N HIS A 133 -7.85 7.97 14.82
CA HIS A 133 -6.99 7.37 13.79
C HIS A 133 -6.42 8.45 12.85
N THR A 134 -5.23 8.94 13.18
CA THR A 134 -4.57 10.06 12.50
C THR A 134 -4.34 9.83 10.99
N GLY A 135 -4.23 8.57 10.56
CA GLY A 135 -4.06 8.23 9.15
C GLY A 135 -5.20 8.69 8.24
N TYR A 136 -6.45 8.71 8.73
CA TYR A 136 -7.62 9.12 7.94
C TYR A 136 -7.63 10.63 7.70
N TYR A 137 -7.27 11.42 8.72
CA TYR A 137 -7.14 12.87 8.62
C TYR A 137 -6.01 13.27 7.66
N VAL A 138 -4.87 12.58 7.74
CA VAL A 138 -3.75 12.79 6.82
C VAL A 138 -4.14 12.44 5.39
N LEU A 139 -4.84 11.32 5.18
CA LEU A 139 -5.30 10.90 3.87
C LEU A 139 -6.27 11.94 3.26
N MET A 140 -7.24 12.43 4.02
CA MET A 140 -8.15 13.47 3.54
C MET A 140 -7.44 14.82 3.29
N SER A 141 -6.50 15.19 4.16
CA SER A 141 -5.65 16.38 3.95
C SER A 141 -4.86 16.29 2.65
N ASN A 142 -4.39 15.11 2.25
CA ASN A 142 -3.68 14.93 0.99
C ASN A 142 -4.62 15.09 -0.23
N ILE A 143 -5.86 14.58 -0.13
CA ILE A 143 -6.89 14.78 -1.17
C ILE A 143 -7.18 16.28 -1.35
N TYR A 144 -7.29 17.03 -0.25
CA TYR A 144 -7.49 18.47 -0.30
C TYR A 144 -6.29 19.23 -0.86
N ALA A 145 -5.08 18.84 -0.49
CA ALA A 145 -3.86 19.44 -1.03
C ALA A 145 -3.76 19.24 -2.55
N ALA A 146 -4.00 18.02 -3.04
CA ALA A 146 -4.03 17.72 -4.47
C ALA A 146 -5.10 18.53 -5.23
N SER A 147 -6.19 18.90 -4.55
CA SER A 147 -7.26 19.75 -5.08
C SER A 147 -7.07 21.25 -4.81
N GLN A 148 -5.89 21.67 -4.34
CA GLN A 148 -5.55 23.07 -4.00
C GLN A 148 -6.49 23.72 -2.95
N ARG A 149 -7.15 22.93 -2.10
CA ARG A 149 -8.05 23.42 -1.03
C ARG A 149 -7.29 23.66 0.27
N TRP A 150 -6.39 24.64 0.27
CA TRP A 150 -5.50 24.91 1.40
C TRP A 150 -6.22 25.30 2.71
N GLY A 151 -7.38 25.95 2.61
CA GLY A 151 -8.21 26.25 3.78
C GLY A 151 -8.63 24.98 4.53
N GLU A 152 -9.06 23.93 3.81
CA GLU A 152 -9.45 22.66 4.42
C GLU A 152 -8.26 21.91 5.01
N VAL A 153 -7.11 21.95 4.32
CA VAL A 153 -5.84 21.40 4.83
C VAL A 153 -5.48 22.03 6.17
N GLY A 154 -5.54 23.37 6.24
CA GLY A 154 -5.30 24.12 7.48
C GLY A 154 -6.26 23.73 8.59
N ASN A 155 -7.57 23.64 8.28
CA ASN A 155 -8.61 23.26 9.23
C ASN A 155 -8.37 21.85 9.82
N LEU A 156 -8.08 20.86 8.97
CA LEU A 156 -7.81 19.49 9.42
C LEU A 156 -6.54 19.40 10.27
N ARG A 157 -5.45 20.07 9.87
CA ARG A 157 -4.20 20.10 10.64
C ARG A 157 -4.41 20.75 12.01
N GLN A 158 -5.14 21.87 12.05
CA GLN A 158 -5.46 22.55 13.31
C GLN A 158 -6.35 21.68 14.20
N TYR A 159 -7.35 21.00 13.62
CA TYR A 159 -8.19 20.05 14.35
C TYR A 159 -7.36 18.93 14.99
N MET A 160 -6.46 18.32 14.22
CA MET A 160 -5.54 17.29 14.73
C MET A 160 -4.67 17.81 15.87
N LYS A 161 -4.09 19.01 15.72
CA LYS A 161 -3.27 19.65 16.76
C LYS A 161 -4.07 19.90 18.03
N ASN A 162 -5.28 20.44 17.91
CA ASN A 162 -6.16 20.75 19.05
C ASN A 162 -6.58 19.47 19.81
N LYS A 163 -6.70 18.34 19.11
CA LYS A 163 -6.99 17.02 19.70
C LYS A 163 -5.75 16.29 20.23
N GLY A 164 -4.56 16.89 20.13
CA GLY A 164 -3.30 16.26 20.54
C GLY A 164 -2.90 15.05 19.69
N MET A 165 -3.47 14.93 18.49
CA MET A 165 -3.20 13.81 17.59
C MET A 165 -1.78 13.89 17.03
N LYS A 166 -1.00 12.83 17.23
CA LYS A 166 0.37 12.72 16.71
C LYS A 166 0.41 11.74 15.55
N LYS A 167 1.02 12.18 14.43
CA LYS A 167 1.33 11.28 13.31
C LYS A 167 2.42 10.30 13.78
N PRO A 168 2.27 8.98 13.57
CA PRO A 168 3.35 8.04 13.83
C PRO A 168 4.55 8.40 12.96
N ALA A 169 5.74 8.42 13.55
CA ALA A 169 6.99 8.65 12.83
C ALA A 169 7.16 7.54 11.78
N ALA A 170 7.46 7.91 10.54
CA ALA A 170 7.77 6.97 9.49
C ALA A 170 9.19 6.43 9.70
N PHE A 171 9.37 5.12 9.67
CA PHE A 171 10.68 4.50 9.77
C PHE A 171 10.76 3.21 8.95
N SER A 172 11.96 2.90 8.49
CA SER A 172 12.29 1.66 7.80
C SER A 172 13.35 0.90 8.57
N VAL A 173 13.27 -0.43 8.54
CA VAL A 173 14.19 -1.31 9.26
C VAL A 173 14.83 -2.27 8.26
N ILE A 174 16.14 -2.49 8.40
CA ILE A 174 16.91 -3.49 7.66
C ILE A 174 17.61 -4.42 8.65
N GLU A 175 17.55 -5.72 8.36
CA GLU A 175 18.25 -6.76 9.11
C GLU A 175 19.58 -7.04 8.42
N PHE A 176 20.69 -6.91 9.15
CA PHE A 176 22.04 -7.17 8.64
C PHE A 176 22.85 -7.98 9.66
N GLY A 177 23.16 -9.23 9.33
CA GLY A 177 23.76 -10.16 10.28
C GLY A 177 22.78 -10.46 11.43
N GLU A 178 23.23 -10.27 12.66
CA GLU A 178 22.38 -10.37 13.87
C GLU A 178 21.83 -9.01 14.32
N GLU A 179 22.19 -7.92 13.63
CA GLU A 179 21.82 -6.56 13.99
C GLU A 179 20.61 -6.06 13.19
N ILE A 180 19.80 -5.24 13.86
CA ILE A 180 18.62 -4.58 13.28
C ILE A 180 18.89 -3.08 13.25
N HIS A 181 18.89 -2.50 12.05
CA HIS A 181 19.13 -1.08 11.83
C HIS A 181 17.83 -0.37 11.46
N GLY A 182 17.43 0.60 12.28
CA GLY A 182 16.28 1.47 12.03
C GLY A 182 16.70 2.82 11.45
N PHE A 183 15.93 3.31 10.50
CA PHE A 183 16.14 4.61 9.85
C PHE A 183 14.86 5.44 9.91
N HIS A 184 14.97 6.67 10.40
CA HIS A 184 13.92 7.68 10.32
C HIS A 184 14.08 8.59 9.09
N THR A 185 13.04 9.32 8.70
CA THR A 185 13.21 10.37 7.68
C THR A 185 14.19 11.42 8.20
N ALA A 186 15.21 11.74 7.40
CA ALA A 186 16.30 12.65 7.77
C ALA A 186 17.05 12.25 9.08
N ASP A 187 17.25 10.94 9.28
CA ASP A 187 17.95 10.38 10.44
C ASP A 187 19.40 10.88 10.59
N ARG A 188 19.76 11.33 11.79
CA ARG A 188 21.13 11.69 12.18
C ARG A 188 21.57 11.03 13.50
N GLU A 189 20.76 10.12 14.03
CA GLU A 189 21.02 9.40 15.27
C GLU A 189 21.70 8.04 14.99
N HIS A 190 21.47 7.46 13.81
CA HIS A 190 22.07 6.19 13.42
C HIS A 190 23.61 6.28 13.35
N PRO A 191 24.37 5.30 13.88
CA PRO A 191 25.85 5.37 13.95
C PRO A 191 26.55 5.60 12.60
N TYR A 192 25.93 5.17 11.52
CA TYR A 192 26.46 5.26 10.16
C TYR A 192 25.79 6.35 9.30
N TRP A 193 25.09 7.31 9.91
CA TRP A 193 24.27 8.28 9.17
C TRP A 193 25.06 9.08 8.12
N GLU A 194 26.32 9.47 8.41
CA GLU A 194 27.14 10.21 7.46
C GLU A 194 27.49 9.40 6.20
N GLU A 195 27.84 8.13 6.38
CA GLU A 195 28.14 7.23 5.26
C GLU A 195 26.88 6.96 4.43
N VAL A 196 25.75 6.74 5.10
CA VAL A 196 24.45 6.53 4.45
C VAL A 196 24.04 7.76 3.64
N TYR A 197 24.25 8.96 4.16
CA TYR A 197 23.91 10.21 3.45
C TYR A 197 24.76 10.38 2.19
N ARG A 198 26.07 10.12 2.27
CA ARG A 198 26.95 10.14 1.09
C ARG A 198 26.49 9.12 0.04
N GLU A 199 26.11 7.92 0.46
CA GLU A 199 25.59 6.92 -0.47
C GLU A 199 24.26 7.37 -1.10
N VAL A 200 23.34 7.95 -0.32
CA VAL A 200 22.06 8.47 -0.83
C VAL A 200 22.27 9.54 -1.90
N GLU A 201 23.26 10.42 -1.75
CA GLU A 201 23.63 11.40 -2.78
C GLU A 201 24.10 10.70 -4.07
N ILE A 202 24.92 9.65 -3.96
CA ILE A 202 25.34 8.83 -5.10
C ILE A 202 24.13 8.13 -5.76
N LEU A 203 23.23 7.57 -4.96
CA LEU A 203 22.00 6.95 -5.44
C LEU A 203 21.12 7.96 -6.18
N ALA A 204 20.96 9.17 -5.66
CA ALA A 204 20.17 10.23 -6.27
C ALA A 204 20.71 10.60 -7.67
N VAL A 205 22.03 10.71 -7.84
CA VAL A 205 22.65 10.95 -9.15
C VAL A 205 22.39 9.78 -10.09
N LYS A 206 22.59 8.53 -9.64
CA LYS A 206 22.33 7.32 -10.45
C LYS A 206 20.86 7.22 -10.88
N LEU A 207 19.93 7.54 -9.98
CA LEU A 207 18.49 7.58 -10.25
C LEU A 207 18.17 8.59 -11.35
N LYS A 208 18.71 9.82 -11.25
CA LYS A 208 18.54 10.86 -12.29
C LYS A 208 19.09 10.41 -13.63
N MET A 209 20.29 9.83 -13.67
CA MET A 209 20.91 9.32 -14.89
C MET A 209 20.12 8.17 -15.53
N ALA A 210 19.45 7.35 -14.72
CA ALA A 210 18.59 6.27 -15.19
C ALA A 210 17.20 6.76 -15.65
N GLY A 211 16.87 8.04 -15.45
CA GLY A 211 15.59 8.64 -15.87
C GLY A 211 14.48 8.59 -14.82
N HIS A 212 14.80 8.35 -13.53
CA HIS A 212 13.81 8.48 -12.45
C HIS A 212 13.38 9.95 -12.31
N VAL A 213 12.07 10.20 -12.33
CA VAL A 213 11.47 11.51 -12.10
C VAL A 213 10.86 11.53 -10.69
N PRO A 214 11.34 12.39 -9.78
CA PRO A 214 10.80 12.46 -8.42
C PRO A 214 9.32 12.85 -8.38
N ASP A 215 8.52 12.13 -7.60
CA ASP A 215 7.11 12.50 -7.37
C ASP A 215 6.98 13.51 -6.21
N LEU A 216 7.04 14.80 -6.57
CA LEU A 216 6.99 15.91 -5.62
C LEU A 216 5.66 16.01 -4.84
N SER A 217 4.60 15.33 -5.29
CA SER A 217 3.32 15.27 -4.56
C SER A 217 3.42 14.56 -3.21
N CYS A 218 4.53 13.83 -2.98
CA CYS A 218 4.81 13.13 -1.73
C CYS A 218 5.41 14.02 -0.62
N THR A 219 5.71 15.29 -0.91
CA THR A 219 6.35 16.23 0.04
C THR A 219 5.40 17.34 0.52
N LEU A 220 5.80 18.08 1.56
CA LEU A 220 5.04 19.27 1.98
C LEU A 220 5.13 20.34 0.89
N HIS A 221 3.98 20.83 0.43
CA HIS A 221 3.91 21.77 -0.69
C HIS A 221 4.54 23.15 -0.43
N ASP A 222 4.79 23.51 0.84
CA ASP A 222 5.33 24.82 1.25
C ASP A 222 6.88 24.92 1.13
N MET A 223 7.54 23.94 0.50
CA MET A 223 8.99 23.91 0.29
C MET A 223 9.34 24.27 -1.17
N GLU A 224 10.52 24.85 -1.41
CA GLU A 224 11.05 25.03 -2.78
C GLU A 224 11.23 23.65 -3.46
N GLU A 225 11.16 23.58 -4.80
CA GLU A 225 11.21 22.27 -5.49
C GLU A 225 12.52 21.51 -5.22
N GLU A 226 13.63 22.22 -5.09
CA GLU A 226 14.94 21.66 -4.74
C GLU A 226 14.95 21.07 -3.31
N ASP A 227 14.32 21.77 -2.35
CA ASP A 227 14.15 21.28 -0.99
C ASP A 227 13.22 20.06 -0.92
N LYS A 228 12.19 20.01 -1.78
CA LYS A 228 11.28 18.85 -1.89
C LYS A 228 12.03 17.63 -2.41
N GLU A 229 12.86 17.79 -3.44
CA GLU A 229 13.64 16.68 -3.97
C GLU A 229 14.63 16.15 -2.92
N LEU A 230 15.31 17.04 -2.19
CA LEU A 230 16.19 16.64 -1.09
C LEU A 230 15.42 15.87 0.00
N ALA A 231 14.24 16.35 0.39
CA ALA A 231 13.40 15.67 1.37
C ALA A 231 12.97 14.25 0.92
N LEU A 232 12.65 14.07 -0.37
CA LEU A 232 12.34 12.75 -0.94
C LEU A 232 13.53 11.80 -0.89
N ASN A 233 14.75 12.30 -1.08
CA ASN A 233 15.96 11.48 -1.02
C ASN A 233 16.25 10.99 0.39
N LEU A 234 15.86 11.76 1.41
CA LEU A 234 16.03 11.42 2.82
C LEU A 234 14.86 10.64 3.42
N HIS A 235 14.00 10.05 2.60
CA HIS A 235 13.00 9.09 3.06
C HIS A 235 13.66 7.84 3.63
N SER A 236 13.13 7.34 4.75
CA SER A 236 13.69 6.19 5.48
C SER A 236 13.93 4.95 4.61
N GLU A 237 13.10 4.72 3.58
CA GLU A 237 13.22 3.60 2.65
C GLU A 237 14.51 3.69 1.83
N LYS A 238 14.83 4.90 1.34
CA LYS A 238 16.07 5.15 0.58
C LYS A 238 17.29 5.09 1.48
N LEU A 239 17.19 5.60 2.72
CA LEU A 239 18.27 5.46 3.71
C LEU A 239 18.58 3.98 4.01
N ALA A 240 17.53 3.18 4.25
CA ALA A 240 17.67 1.75 4.52
C ALA A 240 18.26 0.98 3.32
N VAL A 241 17.85 1.31 2.09
CA VAL A 241 18.43 0.70 0.88
C VAL A 241 19.87 1.13 0.65
N ALA A 242 20.21 2.40 0.87
CA ALA A 242 21.58 2.87 0.79
C ALA A 242 22.48 2.11 1.77
N PHE A 243 22.05 1.98 3.03
CA PHE A 243 22.74 1.15 3.99
C PHE A 243 22.87 -0.31 3.53
N GLY A 244 21.79 -0.89 3.00
CA GLY A 244 21.79 -2.23 2.42
C GLY A 244 22.85 -2.38 1.33
N ILE A 245 22.84 -1.49 0.33
CA ILE A 245 23.81 -1.48 -0.79
C ILE A 245 25.25 -1.38 -0.27
N MET A 246 25.51 -0.53 0.73
CA MET A 246 26.85 -0.34 1.29
C MET A 246 27.37 -1.58 2.03
N ARG A 247 26.50 -2.30 2.75
CA ARG A 247 26.92 -3.31 3.74
C ARG A 247 26.87 -4.74 3.24
N THR A 248 26.24 -4.99 2.12
CA THR A 248 26.04 -6.35 1.60
C THR A 248 26.65 -6.51 0.22
N GLU A 249 27.12 -7.72 -0.08
CA GLU A 249 27.79 -8.01 -1.35
C GLU A 249 26.86 -7.83 -2.55
N SER A 250 27.47 -7.58 -3.71
CA SER A 250 26.75 -7.48 -4.98
C SER A 250 25.95 -8.76 -5.25
N GLY A 251 24.67 -8.61 -5.59
CA GLY A 251 23.76 -9.73 -5.90
C GLY A 251 23.01 -10.33 -4.70
N MET A 252 23.36 -10.03 -3.44
CA MET A 252 22.57 -10.51 -2.29
C MET A 252 21.18 -9.85 -2.24
N THR A 253 20.14 -10.47 -1.70
CA THR A 253 18.83 -9.77 -1.57
C THR A 253 18.86 -8.76 -0.41
N ILE A 254 18.26 -7.58 -0.58
CA ILE A 254 18.07 -6.60 0.51
C ILE A 254 16.65 -6.76 1.07
N TYR A 255 16.52 -7.01 2.37
CA TYR A 255 15.22 -7.15 3.04
C TYR A 255 14.96 -5.95 3.94
N LEU A 256 13.77 -5.35 3.81
CA LEU A 256 13.42 -4.19 4.60
C LEU A 256 11.95 -4.16 4.97
N THR A 257 11.68 -3.62 6.16
CA THR A 257 10.32 -3.47 6.70
C THR A 257 10.01 -2.00 6.93
N LYS A 258 8.88 -1.53 6.40
CA LYS A 258 8.35 -0.19 6.57
C LYS A 258 7.10 -0.24 7.45
N ASN A 259 7.04 0.63 8.46
CA ASN A 259 5.90 0.70 9.38
C ASN A 259 4.63 1.32 8.76
N LEU A 260 4.80 2.11 7.70
CA LEU A 260 3.73 2.72 6.92
C LEU A 260 3.72 2.14 5.51
N ARG A 261 2.76 2.58 4.69
CA ARG A 261 2.77 2.29 3.26
C ARG A 261 3.89 3.05 2.55
N VAL A 262 4.59 2.40 1.64
CA VAL A 262 5.64 3.03 0.82
C VAL A 262 5.02 4.08 -0.10
N CYS A 263 5.61 5.28 -0.17
CA CYS A 263 5.12 6.34 -1.04
C CYS A 263 5.45 6.06 -2.52
N ASN A 264 4.81 6.81 -3.42
CA ASN A 264 4.97 6.61 -4.87
C ASN A 264 6.41 6.82 -5.33
N ASP A 265 7.06 7.90 -4.87
CA ASP A 265 8.44 8.21 -5.20
C ASP A 265 9.40 7.09 -4.75
N CYS A 266 9.31 6.65 -3.49
CA CYS A 266 10.14 5.57 -2.98
C CYS A 266 9.89 4.28 -3.78
N HIS A 267 8.65 3.90 -4.02
CA HIS A 267 8.35 2.69 -4.80
C HIS A 267 8.96 2.75 -6.21
N SER A 268 8.85 3.89 -6.90
CA SER A 268 9.50 4.10 -8.19
C SER A 268 11.03 4.03 -8.08
N ALA A 269 11.62 4.76 -7.14
CA ALA A 269 13.07 4.75 -6.93
C ALA A 269 13.60 3.34 -6.66
N LEU A 270 12.90 2.52 -5.88
CA LEU A 270 13.27 1.13 -5.60
C LEU A 270 13.26 0.24 -6.84
N LYS A 271 12.33 0.46 -7.79
CA LYS A 271 12.37 -0.19 -9.11
C LYS A 271 13.67 0.14 -9.82
N PHE A 272 13.99 1.43 -9.96
CA PHE A 272 15.24 1.86 -10.61
C PHE A 272 16.48 1.31 -9.91
N LEU A 273 16.55 1.36 -8.58
CA LEU A 273 17.68 0.82 -7.81
C LEU A 273 17.85 -0.68 -8.01
N SER A 274 16.75 -1.45 -8.06
CA SER A 274 16.82 -2.90 -8.35
C SER A 274 17.41 -3.20 -9.73
N HIS A 275 17.21 -2.30 -10.71
CA HIS A 275 17.79 -2.42 -12.04
C HIS A 275 19.24 -1.96 -12.09
N ILE A 276 19.54 -0.77 -11.54
CA ILE A 276 20.87 -0.15 -11.55
C ILE A 276 21.91 -1.04 -10.88
N PHE A 277 21.54 -1.71 -9.78
CA PHE A 277 22.45 -2.54 -8.99
C PHE A 277 22.30 -4.05 -9.28
N ASP A 278 21.46 -4.41 -10.25
CA ASP A 278 21.12 -5.81 -10.59
C ASP A 278 20.83 -6.67 -9.35
N ARG A 279 19.87 -6.20 -8.55
CA ARG A 279 19.69 -6.67 -7.18
C ARG A 279 18.23 -6.75 -6.79
N GLU A 280 17.83 -7.85 -6.15
CA GLU A 280 16.50 -7.96 -5.58
C GLU A 280 16.40 -7.15 -4.28
N ILE A 281 15.37 -6.32 -4.18
CA ILE A 281 15.02 -5.56 -2.98
C ILE A 281 13.61 -6.00 -2.57
N VAL A 282 13.46 -6.48 -1.35
CA VAL A 282 12.17 -6.94 -0.80
C VAL A 282 11.75 -5.98 0.30
N VAL A 283 10.65 -5.24 0.07
CA VAL A 283 10.04 -4.37 1.08
C VAL A 283 8.75 -4.99 1.59
N ARG A 284 8.66 -5.19 2.91
CA ARG A 284 7.38 -5.37 3.58
C ARG A 284 6.87 -4.03 4.06
N ASP A 285 5.75 -3.56 3.54
CA ASP A 285 5.09 -2.37 4.06
C ASP A 285 3.90 -2.75 4.96
N GLY A 286 3.17 -1.75 5.47
CA GLY A 286 2.00 -1.97 6.33
C GLY A 286 0.89 -2.83 5.71
N ASN A 287 0.89 -3.04 4.39
CA ASN A 287 -0.17 -3.71 3.65
C ASN A 287 0.29 -4.98 2.93
N ARG A 288 1.54 -5.06 2.43
CA ARG A 288 2.01 -6.14 1.54
C ARG A 288 3.52 -6.24 1.41
N PHE A 289 3.95 -7.28 0.71
CA PHE A 289 5.32 -7.43 0.22
C PHE A 289 5.44 -6.90 -1.21
N HIS A 290 6.53 -6.17 -1.44
CA HIS A 290 6.95 -5.67 -2.73
C HIS A 290 8.31 -6.30 -3.06
N HIS A 291 8.38 -7.05 -4.16
CA HIS A 291 9.63 -7.59 -4.68
C HIS A 291 10.04 -6.75 -5.88
N PHE A 292 11.11 -5.97 -5.72
CA PHE A 292 11.69 -5.16 -6.78
C PHE A 292 12.85 -5.95 -7.40
N LYS A 293 12.75 -6.24 -8.70
CA LYS A 293 13.78 -6.98 -9.43
C LYS A 293 13.84 -6.50 -10.86
N GLY A 294 15.03 -6.13 -11.34
CA GLY A 294 15.24 -5.76 -12.74
C GLY A 294 14.38 -4.58 -13.22
N GLY A 295 14.00 -3.66 -12.34
CA GLY A 295 13.20 -2.49 -12.71
C GLY A 295 11.69 -2.66 -12.58
N VAL A 296 11.22 -3.84 -12.17
CA VAL A 296 9.79 -4.12 -11.96
C VAL A 296 9.50 -4.45 -10.51
N CYS A 297 8.28 -4.16 -10.06
CA CYS A 297 7.78 -4.57 -8.76
C CYS A 297 6.73 -5.67 -8.93
N SER A 298 6.69 -6.65 -8.02
CA SER A 298 5.66 -7.69 -7.97
C SER A 298 4.22 -7.19 -7.86
N CYS A 299 4.00 -5.91 -7.55
CA CYS A 299 2.67 -5.30 -7.53
C CYS A 299 2.19 -4.85 -8.92
N ASN A 300 3.01 -4.91 -9.98
CA ASN A 300 2.69 -4.41 -11.33
C ASN A 300 2.14 -2.99 -11.36
N ASP A 301 2.73 -2.14 -10.53
CA ASP A 301 2.30 -0.78 -10.31
C ASP A 301 0.85 -0.60 -9.78
N TYR A 302 0.29 -1.68 -9.23
CA TYR A 302 -1.03 -1.76 -8.61
C TYR A 302 -0.90 -1.90 -7.08
N TRP A 303 -0.36 -0.87 -6.41
CA TRP A 303 -0.20 -0.87 -4.95
C TRP A 303 -1.10 0.14 -4.27
#